data_AF-A0A1X0QJC4-F1
#
_entry.id   AF-A0A1X0QJC4-F1
#
_cell.length_a   1.000
_cell.length_b   1.000
_cell.length_c   1.000
_cell.angle_alpha   90.00
_cell.angle_beta   90.00
_cell.angle_gamma   90.00
#
_symmetry.space_group_name_H-M   'P 1'
#
loop_
_entity.id
_entity.type
_entity.pdbx_description
1 polymer ?
#
loop_
_entity_poly.entity_id
_entity_poly.type
_entity_poly.pdbx_seq_one_letter_code
_entity_poly.pdbx_strand_id
1 'polypeptide(L)'
;MKRKIDLKKASFDSLDKLIEIINEEKYFQIQVFSLESVETLEYVLTINNISFNRAFTSNFKQLKKLTLLLKDTDDFEFDDNSKIILFSNIRDLRFVPYQFKISDKDKKLIINNKHLYEQYKMNSLASIKYDKIDINKYIALNDNELIVIFSLVRGLKFNTLYNEIKGLNKDLKNRTSLLSILNNLIKHKFIKKQNDLYSLNVNDEFYREVCKYFK
;
A
#
# COMPACT_ATOMS: atom_id res chain seq x y z
N MET A 1 -1.20 -28.78 -9.88
CA MET A 1 -2.62 -29.05 -10.21
C MET A 1 -3.44 -27.82 -9.83
N LYS A 2 -3.74 -26.90 -10.78
CA LYS A 2 -4.54 -25.70 -10.51
C LYS A 2 -6.01 -26.10 -10.43
N ARG A 3 -6.61 -26.13 -9.24
CA ARG A 3 -8.06 -26.31 -9.10
C ARG A 3 -8.74 -25.08 -9.72
N LYS A 4 -9.46 -25.27 -10.83
CA LYS A 4 -10.48 -24.32 -11.31
C LYS A 4 -11.61 -24.36 -10.27
N ILE A 5 -11.65 -23.34 -9.42
CA ILE A 5 -12.75 -23.16 -8.47
C ILE A 5 -13.90 -22.53 -9.29
N ASP A 6 -15.06 -23.16 -9.29
CA ASP A 6 -16.26 -22.66 -9.97
C ASP A 6 -16.81 -21.44 -9.21
N LEU A 7 -16.24 -20.27 -9.50
CA LEU A 7 -16.65 -18.96 -8.97
C LEU A 7 -18.00 -18.46 -9.55
N LYS A 8 -18.66 -19.27 -10.39
CA LYS A 8 -19.82 -18.90 -11.21
C LYS A 8 -21.12 -18.54 -10.48
N LYS A 9 -21.14 -18.46 -9.14
CA LYS A 9 -22.40 -18.40 -8.37
C LYS A 9 -22.59 -17.18 -7.47
N ALA A 10 -21.67 -16.22 -7.46
CA ALA A 10 -21.86 -14.99 -6.71
C ALA A 10 -22.25 -13.86 -7.66
N SER A 11 -23.55 -13.54 -7.75
CA SER A 11 -24.01 -12.27 -8.35
C SER A 11 -24.20 -11.26 -7.23
N PHE A 12 -23.61 -10.08 -7.39
CA PHE A 12 -23.75 -8.97 -6.45
C PHE A 12 -24.78 -8.00 -7.01
N ASP A 13 -26.06 -8.38 -6.96
CA ASP A 13 -27.16 -7.68 -7.65
C ASP A 13 -27.21 -6.17 -7.30
N SER A 14 -26.82 -5.82 -6.06
CA SER A 14 -26.72 -4.42 -5.59
C SER A 14 -25.65 -3.58 -6.29
N LEU A 15 -24.72 -4.22 -7.00
CA LEU A 15 -23.56 -3.62 -7.64
C LEU A 15 -23.60 -3.73 -9.17
N ASP A 16 -24.68 -4.28 -9.74
CA ASP A 16 -24.82 -4.51 -11.18
C ASP A 16 -24.54 -3.24 -11.99
N LYS A 17 -25.03 -2.09 -11.54
CA LYS A 17 -24.78 -0.80 -12.20
C LYS A 17 -23.29 -0.42 -12.24
N LEU A 18 -22.52 -0.71 -11.18
CA LEU A 18 -21.08 -0.42 -11.18
C LEU A 18 -20.37 -1.35 -12.18
N ILE A 19 -20.77 -2.62 -12.21
CA ILE A 19 -20.21 -3.61 -13.12
C ILE A 19 -20.56 -3.28 -14.57
N GLU A 20 -21.79 -2.85 -14.83
CA GLU A 20 -22.28 -2.34 -16.12
C GLU A 20 -21.42 -1.16 -16.58
N ILE A 21 -21.25 -0.12 -15.75
CA ILE A 21 -20.39 1.03 -16.09
C ILE A 21 -18.97 0.60 -16.41
N ILE A 22 -18.38 -0.30 -15.61
CA ILE A 22 -16.99 -0.75 -15.84
C ILE A 22 -16.83 -1.43 -17.21
N ASN A 23 -17.82 -2.23 -17.60
CA ASN A 23 -17.78 -3.06 -18.81
C ASN A 23 -18.16 -2.28 -20.07
N GLU A 24 -19.16 -1.40 -19.98
CA GLU A 24 -19.74 -0.73 -21.13
C GLU A 24 -19.11 0.63 -21.41
N GLU A 25 -18.72 1.37 -20.37
CA GLU A 25 -18.19 2.71 -20.55
C GLU A 25 -16.72 2.68 -21.00
N LYS A 26 -16.42 3.49 -22.01
CA LYS A 26 -15.05 3.62 -22.53
C LYS A 26 -14.15 4.35 -21.55
N TYR A 27 -14.68 5.36 -20.87
CA TYR A 27 -13.98 6.19 -19.89
C TYR A 27 -14.95 6.53 -18.76
N PHE A 28 -14.46 6.51 -17.52
CA PHE A 28 -15.26 6.89 -16.36
C PHE A 28 -14.34 7.23 -15.18
N GLN A 29 -14.85 8.10 -14.31
CA GLN A 29 -14.18 8.54 -13.09
C GLN A 29 -15.20 8.46 -11.96
N ILE A 30 -15.17 7.34 -11.23
CA ILE A 30 -16.10 7.07 -10.14
C ILE A 30 -15.37 7.16 -8.80
N GLN A 31 -15.97 7.82 -7.83
CA GLN A 31 -15.54 7.74 -6.44
C GLN A 31 -16.46 6.81 -5.67
N VAL A 32 -15.89 5.75 -5.13
CA VAL A 32 -16.58 4.81 -4.26
C VAL A 32 -16.54 5.28 -2.82
N PHE A 33 -17.72 5.48 -2.24
CA PHE A 33 -17.96 5.71 -0.82
C PHE A 33 -18.46 4.44 -0.17
N SER A 34 -17.82 4.01 0.92
CA SER A 34 -18.24 2.80 1.60
C SER A 34 -17.82 2.72 3.07
N LEU A 35 -18.62 1.96 3.83
CA LEU A 35 -18.21 1.40 5.12
C LEU A 35 -17.56 0.03 4.98
N GLU A 36 -17.61 -0.57 3.79
CA GLU A 36 -16.93 -1.81 3.47
C GLU A 36 -15.43 -1.53 3.22
N SER A 37 -14.62 -2.57 3.33
CA SER A 37 -13.17 -2.45 3.07
C SER A 37 -12.85 -2.46 1.58
N VAL A 38 -11.69 -1.90 1.20
CA VAL A 38 -11.22 -1.90 -0.19
C VAL A 38 -11.06 -3.32 -0.73
N GLU A 39 -10.61 -4.26 0.11
CA GLU A 39 -10.45 -5.67 -0.23
C GLU A 39 -11.79 -6.29 -0.65
N THR A 40 -12.90 -5.78 -0.10
CA THR A 40 -14.23 -6.25 -0.47
C THR A 40 -14.60 -5.82 -1.89
N LEU A 41 -14.27 -4.59 -2.28
CA LEU A 41 -14.43 -4.14 -3.67
C LEU A 41 -13.52 -4.91 -4.61
N GLU A 42 -12.25 -5.11 -4.26
CA GLU A 42 -11.30 -5.90 -5.06
C GLU A 42 -11.79 -7.34 -5.29
N TYR A 43 -12.36 -7.96 -4.25
CA TYR A 43 -12.97 -9.26 -4.35
C TYR A 43 -14.12 -9.27 -5.36
N VAL A 44 -15.04 -8.30 -5.28
CA VAL A 44 -16.17 -8.15 -6.21
C VAL A 44 -15.69 -7.96 -7.65
N LEU A 45 -14.69 -7.12 -7.88
CA LEU A 45 -14.13 -6.95 -9.24
C LEU A 45 -13.54 -8.26 -9.77
N THR A 46 -12.82 -8.99 -8.92
CA THR A 46 -12.13 -10.22 -9.31
C THR A 46 -13.10 -11.34 -9.69
N ILE A 47 -14.14 -11.58 -8.90
CA ILE A 47 -15.15 -12.62 -9.21
C ILE A 47 -15.94 -12.30 -10.49
N ASN A 48 -16.07 -11.01 -10.82
CA ASN A 48 -16.68 -10.53 -12.07
C ASN A 48 -15.67 -10.53 -13.24
N ASN A 49 -14.47 -11.10 -13.05
CA ASN A 49 -13.39 -11.16 -14.04
C ASN A 49 -12.93 -9.79 -14.55
N ILE A 50 -13.07 -8.75 -13.73
CA ILE A 50 -12.63 -7.40 -14.06
C ILE A 50 -11.15 -7.28 -13.69
N SER A 51 -10.30 -7.05 -14.70
CA SER A 51 -8.89 -6.76 -14.48
C SER A 51 -8.69 -5.28 -14.13
N PHE A 52 -8.01 -5.02 -13.02
CA PHE A 52 -7.68 -3.67 -12.58
C PHE A 52 -6.22 -3.57 -12.13
N ASN A 53 -5.66 -2.37 -12.22
CA ASN A 53 -4.42 -2.00 -11.56
C ASN A 53 -4.72 -1.31 -10.23
N ARG A 54 -3.94 -1.61 -9.19
CA ARG A 54 -4.05 -0.91 -7.91
C ARG A 54 -2.94 0.14 -7.82
N ALA A 55 -3.29 1.36 -7.40
CA ALA A 55 -2.30 2.41 -7.15
C ALA A 55 -2.75 3.36 -6.04
N PHE A 56 -1.79 4.00 -5.38
CA PHE A 56 -2.04 5.16 -4.54
C PHE A 56 -2.07 6.43 -5.40
N THR A 57 -2.79 7.47 -4.96
CA THR A 57 -2.81 8.77 -5.65
C THR A 57 -1.41 9.37 -5.78
N SER A 58 -0.55 9.21 -4.79
CA SER A 58 0.85 9.69 -4.80
C SER A 58 1.73 9.05 -5.87
N ASN A 59 1.39 7.83 -6.29
CA ASN A 59 2.17 7.02 -7.23
C ASN A 59 1.36 6.72 -8.50
N PHE A 60 0.28 7.46 -8.74
CA PHE A 60 -0.59 7.19 -9.86
C PHE A 60 0.13 7.51 -11.16
N LYS A 61 0.22 6.49 -12.02
CA LYS A 61 0.63 6.65 -13.41
C LYS A 61 -0.57 6.33 -14.27
N GLN A 62 -0.88 7.23 -15.19
CA GLN A 62 -1.95 7.05 -16.16
C GLN A 62 -1.77 5.73 -16.92
N LEU A 63 -2.77 4.85 -16.82
CA LEU A 63 -2.81 3.59 -17.56
C LEU A 63 -4.08 3.53 -18.40
N LYS A 64 -4.01 2.87 -19.57
CA LYS A 64 -5.19 2.59 -20.41
C LYS A 64 -6.14 1.54 -19.80
N LYS A 65 -5.76 0.94 -18.66
CA LYS A 65 -6.54 -0.10 -17.97
C LYS A 65 -7.28 0.53 -16.78
N LEU A 66 -8.36 -0.12 -16.35
CA LEU A 66 -9.04 0.23 -15.11
C LEU A 66 -8.04 0.32 -13.96
N THR A 67 -8.06 1.44 -13.24
CA THR A 67 -7.23 1.65 -12.05
C THR A 67 -8.11 1.88 -10.83
N LEU A 68 -7.91 1.06 -9.79
CA LEU A 68 -8.42 1.28 -8.45
C LEU A 68 -7.42 2.15 -7.69
N LEU A 69 -7.79 3.41 -7.50
CA LEU A 69 -7.00 4.42 -6.81
C LEU A 69 -7.35 4.50 -5.33
N LEU A 70 -6.32 4.52 -4.50
CA LEU A 70 -6.41 4.73 -3.06
C LEU A 70 -5.91 6.12 -2.72
N LYS A 71 -6.78 6.92 -2.09
CA LYS A 71 -6.45 8.30 -1.75
C LYS A 71 -5.47 8.35 -0.58
N ASP A 72 -4.29 8.92 -0.82
CA ASP A 72 -3.25 9.22 0.17
C ASP A 72 -2.69 10.65 0.04
N THR A 73 -3.02 11.35 -1.04
CA THR A 73 -2.75 12.77 -1.27
C THR A 73 -3.91 13.40 -2.07
N ASP A 74 -4.05 14.72 -1.97
CA ASP A 74 -4.95 15.50 -2.82
C ASP A 74 -4.26 15.92 -4.14
N ASP A 75 -2.94 15.92 -4.16
CA ASP A 75 -2.10 16.33 -5.29
C ASP A 75 -1.87 15.15 -6.25
N PHE A 76 -2.81 14.99 -7.19
CA PHE A 76 -2.70 14.04 -8.30
C PHE A 76 -3.56 14.48 -9.48
N GLU A 77 -3.11 14.12 -10.68
CA GLU A 77 -3.80 14.42 -11.94
C GLU A 77 -4.16 13.15 -12.70
N PHE A 78 -5.17 13.25 -13.55
CA PHE A 78 -5.60 12.19 -14.46
C PHE A 78 -6.24 12.81 -15.70
N ASP A 79 -6.13 12.11 -16.83
CA ASP A 79 -6.82 12.47 -18.08
C ASP A 79 -8.33 12.13 -17.99
N ASP A 80 -9.15 12.91 -18.67
CA ASP A 80 -10.57 12.66 -18.90
C ASP A 80 -10.81 11.30 -19.59
N ASN A 81 -9.85 10.84 -20.39
CA ASN A 81 -9.88 9.55 -21.08
C ASN A 81 -9.38 8.38 -20.22
N SER A 82 -9.75 8.34 -18.94
CA SER A 82 -9.31 7.33 -17.98
C SER A 82 -10.44 6.42 -17.50
N LYS A 83 -10.06 5.24 -16.98
CA LYS A 83 -10.97 4.32 -16.27
C LYS A 83 -10.53 4.24 -14.83
N ILE A 84 -11.13 5.03 -13.96
CA ILE A 84 -10.67 5.20 -12.57
C ILE A 84 -11.81 4.94 -11.60
N ILE A 85 -11.53 4.12 -10.59
CA ILE A 85 -12.31 4.01 -9.37
C ILE A 85 -11.47 4.57 -8.22
N LEU A 86 -11.83 5.73 -7.70
CA LEU A 86 -11.24 6.28 -6.48
C LEU A 86 -11.95 5.71 -5.26
N PHE A 87 -11.24 4.91 -4.45
CA PHE A 87 -11.75 4.42 -3.17
C PHE A 87 -11.39 5.42 -2.06
N SER A 88 -12.35 6.24 -1.66
CA SER A 88 -12.17 7.21 -0.57
C SER A 88 -13.50 7.70 -0.03
N ASN A 89 -13.59 7.82 1.29
CA ASN A 89 -14.72 8.45 1.96
C ASN A 89 -14.61 9.98 2.04
N ILE A 90 -13.48 10.57 1.61
CA ILE A 90 -13.30 12.02 1.53
C ILE A 90 -13.74 12.48 0.13
N ARG A 91 -14.79 13.30 0.06
CA ARG A 91 -15.36 13.75 -1.21
C ARG A 91 -14.32 14.42 -2.11
N ASP A 92 -14.23 13.95 -3.34
CA ASP A 92 -13.48 14.58 -4.43
C ASP A 92 -14.47 14.98 -5.53
N LEU A 93 -14.52 16.27 -5.85
CA LEU A 93 -15.52 16.82 -6.77
C LEU A 93 -15.26 16.46 -8.23
N ARG A 94 -14.05 15.97 -8.55
CA ARG A 94 -13.68 15.53 -9.90
C ARG A 94 -14.30 14.17 -10.27
N PHE A 95 -14.85 13.45 -9.29
CA PHE A 95 -15.37 12.10 -9.47
C PHE A 95 -16.89 12.03 -9.26
N VAL A 96 -17.55 11.19 -10.04
CA VAL A 96 -18.96 10.85 -9.84
C VAL A 96 -19.10 9.99 -8.59
N PRO A 97 -19.88 10.40 -7.57
CA PRO A 97 -20.02 9.64 -6.34
C PRO A 97 -20.81 8.36 -6.59
N TYR A 98 -20.33 7.25 -6.05
CA TYR A 98 -21.01 5.96 -6.07
C TYR A 98 -20.98 5.35 -4.67
N GLN A 99 -22.16 5.04 -4.12
CA GLN A 99 -22.26 4.37 -2.83
C GLN A 99 -22.06 2.87 -3.01
N PHE A 100 -20.95 2.34 -2.51
CA PHE A 100 -20.70 0.90 -2.48
C PHE A 100 -21.26 0.34 -1.18
N LYS A 101 -22.32 -0.44 -1.29
CA LYS A 101 -22.94 -1.14 -0.18
C LYS A 101 -23.24 -2.56 -0.63
N ILE A 102 -22.78 -3.52 0.16
CA ILE A 102 -23.02 -4.93 -0.10
C ILE A 102 -24.23 -5.39 0.70
N SER A 103 -25.09 -6.20 0.08
CA SER A 103 -26.25 -6.78 0.76
C SER A 103 -25.85 -7.79 1.84
N ASP A 104 -26.70 -8.03 2.84
CA ASP A 104 -26.38 -9.04 3.88
C ASP A 104 -26.25 -10.46 3.32
N LYS A 105 -26.98 -10.76 2.23
CA LYS A 105 -26.86 -12.01 1.48
C LYS A 105 -25.45 -12.17 0.89
N ASP A 106 -24.94 -11.12 0.27
CA ASP A 106 -23.62 -11.11 -0.38
C ASP A 106 -22.48 -11.08 0.65
N LYS A 107 -22.68 -10.42 1.80
CA LYS A 107 -21.76 -10.50 2.95
C LYS A 107 -21.57 -11.93 3.42
N LYS A 108 -22.66 -12.70 3.54
CA LYS A 108 -22.57 -14.13 3.89
C LYS A 108 -21.79 -14.93 2.86
N LEU A 109 -21.90 -14.61 1.56
CA LEU A 109 -21.09 -15.25 0.51
C LEU A 109 -19.60 -14.96 0.69
N ILE A 110 -19.23 -13.73 1.03
CA ILE A 110 -17.82 -13.36 1.30
C ILE A 110 -17.29 -14.12 2.52
N ILE A 111 -18.07 -14.19 3.60
CA ILE A 111 -17.72 -14.92 4.84
C ILE A 111 -17.58 -16.43 4.56
N ASN A 112 -18.47 -17.02 3.78
CA ASN A 112 -18.39 -18.45 3.43
C ASN A 112 -17.16 -18.75 2.55
N ASN A 113 -16.66 -17.74 1.81
CA ASN A 113 -15.45 -17.83 1.01
C ASN A 113 -14.22 -17.22 1.71
N LYS A 114 -14.22 -17.17 3.06
CA LYS A 114 -13.17 -16.51 3.87
C LYS A 114 -11.75 -16.89 3.49
N HIS A 115 -11.48 -18.14 3.14
CA HIS A 115 -10.14 -18.56 2.70
C HIS A 115 -9.68 -17.87 1.40
N LEU A 116 -10.59 -17.68 0.44
CA LEU A 116 -10.28 -16.94 -0.80
C LEU A 116 -10.13 -15.45 -0.51
N TYR A 117 -11.01 -14.90 0.33
CA TYR A 117 -10.91 -13.51 0.75
C TYR A 117 -9.57 -13.19 1.43
N GLU A 118 -9.12 -14.04 2.35
CA GLU A 118 -7.82 -13.90 3.02
C GLU A 118 -6.65 -14.05 2.03
N GLN A 119 -6.73 -14.97 1.05
CA GLN A 119 -5.73 -15.07 -0.01
C GLN A 119 -5.68 -13.79 -0.87
N TYR A 120 -6.84 -13.22 -1.22
CA TYR A 120 -6.90 -11.96 -1.97
C TYR A 120 -6.39 -10.79 -1.16
N LYS A 121 -6.71 -10.72 0.14
CA LYS A 121 -6.15 -9.71 1.06
C LYS A 121 -4.62 -9.77 1.09
N MET A 122 -4.04 -10.96 1.15
CA MET A 122 -2.58 -11.14 1.10
C MET A 122 -1.99 -10.72 -0.26
N ASN A 123 -2.65 -11.07 -1.37
CA ASN A 123 -2.22 -10.68 -2.72
C ASN A 123 -2.41 -9.18 -2.99
N SER A 124 -3.44 -8.58 -2.41
CA SER A 124 -3.74 -7.15 -2.43
C SER A 124 -2.62 -6.37 -1.76
N LEU A 125 -2.19 -6.78 -0.56
CA LEU A 125 -1.04 -6.19 0.12
C LEU A 125 0.26 -6.29 -0.69
N ALA A 126 0.42 -7.35 -1.49
CA ALA A 126 1.57 -7.55 -2.38
C ALA A 126 1.46 -6.79 -3.72
N SER A 127 0.25 -6.42 -4.16
CA SER A 127 0.00 -5.72 -5.43
C SER A 127 0.19 -4.21 -5.33
N ILE A 128 0.22 -3.67 -4.11
CA ILE A 128 0.83 -2.37 -3.85
C ILE A 128 2.32 -2.53 -4.13
N LYS A 129 2.76 -2.14 -5.34
CA LYS A 129 4.13 -1.70 -5.50
C LYS A 129 4.28 -0.50 -4.58
N TYR A 130 4.81 -0.73 -3.38
CA TYR A 130 5.53 0.31 -2.68
C TYR A 130 6.50 0.84 -3.72
N ASP A 131 6.31 2.09 -4.16
CA ASP A 131 7.33 2.69 -4.98
C ASP A 131 8.62 2.53 -4.20
N LYS A 132 9.57 1.87 -4.88
CA LYS A 132 10.95 1.76 -4.39
C LYS A 132 11.31 3.16 -3.91
N ILE A 133 11.74 3.26 -2.66
CA ILE A 133 12.26 4.51 -2.08
C ILE A 133 13.16 5.13 -3.15
N ASP A 134 12.76 6.30 -3.66
CA ASP A 134 13.56 7.05 -4.62
C ASP A 134 14.78 7.57 -3.86
N ILE A 135 15.85 6.77 -3.93
CA ILE A 135 17.12 6.96 -3.21
C ILE A 135 17.64 8.38 -3.46
N ASN A 136 17.43 8.91 -4.66
CA ASN A 136 17.93 10.21 -5.08
C ASN A 136 17.21 11.40 -4.40
N LYS A 137 15.98 11.21 -3.90
CA LYS A 137 15.24 12.28 -3.19
C LYS A 137 15.67 12.47 -1.73
N TYR A 138 16.45 11.54 -1.14
CA TYR A 138 16.68 11.53 0.31
C TYR A 138 18.15 11.31 0.72
N ILE A 139 19.11 11.65 -0.16
CA ILE A 139 20.56 11.63 0.10
C ILE A 139 21.00 12.59 1.25
N ALA A 140 20.08 13.32 1.89
CA ALA A 140 20.34 14.14 3.07
C ALA A 140 20.19 13.38 4.41
N LEU A 141 20.50 12.09 4.46
CA LEU A 141 20.60 11.38 5.75
C LEU A 141 21.86 11.86 6.47
N ASN A 142 21.73 12.20 7.75
CA ASN A 142 22.89 12.58 8.55
C ASN A 142 23.71 11.33 8.95
N ASP A 143 24.98 11.53 9.33
CA ASP A 143 25.90 10.44 9.70
C ASP A 143 25.33 9.51 10.77
N ASN A 144 24.56 10.07 11.71
CA ASN A 144 23.92 9.32 12.78
C ASN A 144 22.77 8.43 12.28
N GLU A 145 21.97 8.91 11.34
CA GLU A 145 20.91 8.15 10.68
C GLU A 145 21.49 7.00 9.85
N LEU A 146 22.61 7.24 9.15
CA LEU A 146 23.33 6.20 8.40
C LEU A 146 23.86 5.10 9.31
N ILE A 147 24.48 5.45 10.44
CA ILE A 147 24.96 4.49 11.44
C ILE A 147 23.80 3.63 11.96
N VAL A 148 22.66 4.24 12.29
CA VAL A 148 21.47 3.51 12.75
C VAL A 148 20.94 2.55 11.69
N ILE A 149 20.90 2.97 10.43
CA ILE A 149 20.49 2.13 9.30
C ILE A 149 21.42 0.92 9.17
N PHE A 150 22.73 1.11 9.22
CA PHE A 150 23.70 0.01 9.13
C PHE A 150 23.57 -0.98 10.28
N SER A 151 23.33 -0.52 11.50
CA SER A 151 23.09 -1.41 12.64
C SER A 151 21.79 -2.22 12.49
N LEU A 152 20.86 -1.80 11.63
CA LEU A 152 19.55 -2.44 11.46
C LEU A 152 19.44 -3.41 10.28
N VAL A 153 20.56 -3.72 9.59
CA VAL A 153 20.61 -4.69 8.48
C VAL A 153 19.97 -6.03 8.84
N ARG A 154 20.15 -6.49 10.09
CA ARG A 154 19.65 -7.80 10.56
C ARG A 154 18.34 -7.72 11.34
N GLY A 155 17.83 -6.51 11.58
CA GLY A 155 16.70 -6.25 12.47
C GLY A 155 17.05 -6.51 13.94
N LEU A 156 16.90 -5.51 14.81
CA LEU A 156 17.35 -5.58 16.20
C LEU A 156 16.27 -5.07 17.16
N LYS A 157 16.30 -5.61 18.38
CA LYS A 157 15.56 -5.02 19.50
C LYS A 157 16.23 -3.72 19.95
N PHE A 158 15.47 -2.77 20.50
CA PHE A 158 16.00 -1.47 20.90
C PHE A 158 17.24 -1.55 21.80
N ASN A 159 17.20 -2.42 22.82
CA ASN A 159 18.33 -2.58 23.75
C ASN A 159 19.59 -3.11 23.07
N THR A 160 19.44 -4.04 22.12
CA THR A 160 20.56 -4.58 21.35
C THR A 160 21.14 -3.50 20.44
N LEU A 161 20.26 -2.81 19.70
CA LEU A 161 20.64 -1.71 18.82
C LEU A 161 21.38 -0.60 19.58
N TYR A 162 20.87 -0.20 20.73
CA TYR A 162 21.49 0.83 21.57
C TYR A 162 22.89 0.42 22.03
N ASN A 163 23.09 -0.84 22.43
CA ASN A 163 24.39 -1.34 22.85
C ASN A 163 25.39 -1.40 21.69
N GLU A 164 24.95 -1.79 20.49
CA GLU A 164 25.79 -1.82 19.29
C GLU A 164 26.20 -0.40 18.86
N ILE A 165 25.25 0.53 18.79
CA ILE A 165 25.52 1.92 18.39
C ILE A 165 26.41 2.64 19.40
N LYS A 166 26.23 2.36 20.71
CA LYS A 166 27.09 2.90 21.77
C LYS A 166 28.56 2.52 21.59
N GLY A 167 28.84 1.37 20.96
CA GLY A 167 30.20 0.94 20.61
C GLY A 167 30.77 1.62 19.37
N LEU A 168 29.90 2.09 18.46
CA LEU A 168 30.30 2.64 17.15
C LEU A 168 30.42 4.17 17.14
N ASN A 169 29.55 4.89 17.87
CA ASN A 169 29.54 6.35 17.86
C ASN A 169 29.38 6.92 19.27
N LYS A 170 30.29 7.83 19.65
CA LYS A 170 30.30 8.47 20.97
C LYS A 170 29.17 9.49 21.15
N ASP A 171 28.62 10.04 20.06
CA ASP A 171 27.58 11.07 20.08
C ASP A 171 26.17 10.47 20.25
N LEU A 172 26.01 9.18 19.93
CA LEU A 172 24.75 8.43 20.07
C LEU A 172 24.64 7.65 21.38
N LYS A 173 25.35 8.08 22.43
CA LYS A 173 25.28 7.46 23.77
C LYS A 173 23.97 7.74 24.51
N ASN A 174 23.12 8.63 24.02
CA ASN A 174 21.86 8.97 24.67
C ASN A 174 20.70 8.17 24.05
N ARG A 175 19.99 7.39 24.89
CA ARG A 175 18.81 6.61 24.48
C ARG A 175 17.74 7.49 23.82
N THR A 176 17.56 8.72 24.31
CA THR A 176 16.57 9.67 23.79
C THR A 176 16.93 10.15 22.39
N SER A 177 18.22 10.42 22.13
CA SER A 177 18.70 10.82 20.81
C SER A 177 18.52 9.69 19.80
N LEU A 178 18.83 8.44 20.18
CA LEU A 178 18.61 7.27 19.34
C LEU A 178 17.11 7.06 19.03
N LEU A 179 16.24 7.22 20.02
CA LEU A 179 14.79 7.15 19.81
C LEU A 179 14.29 8.24 18.86
N SER A 180 14.82 9.46 18.97
CA SER A 180 14.48 10.56 18.06
C SER A 180 14.84 10.21 16.61
N ILE A 181 16.04 9.65 16.39
CA ILE A 181 16.49 9.22 15.07
C ILE A 181 15.63 8.07 14.54
N LEU A 182 15.34 7.06 15.36
CA LEU A 182 14.47 5.95 14.98
C LEU A 182 13.06 6.43 14.61
N ASN A 183 12.49 7.35 15.38
CA ASN A 183 11.19 7.93 15.08
C ASN A 183 11.21 8.71 13.77
N ASN A 184 12.30 9.45 13.49
CA ASN A 184 12.47 10.15 12.22
C ASN A 184 12.52 9.15 11.04
N LEU A 185 13.35 8.12 11.16
CA LEU A 185 13.48 7.07 10.15
C LEU A 185 12.21 6.24 9.95
N ILE A 186 11.40 6.02 11.01
CA ILE A 186 10.08 5.39 10.91
C ILE A 186 9.08 6.31 10.20
N LYS A 187 9.05 7.60 10.56
CA LYS A 187 8.22 8.61 9.91
C LYS A 187 8.50 8.67 8.40
N HIS A 188 9.76 8.54 8.02
CA HIS A 188 10.23 8.51 6.64
C HIS A 188 10.19 7.11 6.00
N LYS A 189 9.63 6.09 6.68
CA LYS A 189 9.45 4.73 6.17
C LYS A 189 10.74 3.97 5.83
N PHE A 190 11.91 4.41 6.31
CA PHE A 190 13.19 3.68 6.19
C PHE A 190 13.24 2.46 7.11
N ILE A 191 12.62 2.57 8.28
CA ILE A 191 12.57 1.53 9.31
C ILE A 191 11.10 1.22 9.61
N LYS A 192 10.79 -0.07 9.80
CA LYS A 192 9.54 -0.52 10.38
C LYS A 192 9.77 -0.96 11.83
N LYS A 193 8.84 -0.59 12.71
CA LYS A 193 8.80 -1.03 14.10
C LYS A 193 7.67 -2.03 14.30
N GLN A 194 7.99 -3.20 14.82
CA GLN A 194 7.05 -4.22 15.26
C GLN A 194 7.32 -4.55 16.72
N ASN A 195 6.48 -4.04 17.62
CA ASN A 195 6.70 -4.07 19.06
C ASN A 195 8.04 -3.40 19.42
N ASP A 196 9.01 -4.17 19.93
CA ASP A 196 10.36 -3.69 20.27
C ASP A 196 11.40 -4.01 19.17
N LEU A 197 10.99 -4.63 18.07
CA LEU A 197 11.86 -4.98 16.94
C LEU A 197 11.85 -3.86 15.90
N TYR A 198 13.03 -3.37 15.54
CA TYR A 198 13.25 -2.42 14.48
C TYR A 198 13.91 -3.16 13.32
N SER A 199 13.42 -2.96 12.10
CA SER A 199 14.00 -3.59 10.90
C SER A 199 13.91 -2.63 9.73
N LEU A 200 14.85 -2.74 8.80
CA LEU A 200 14.83 -1.91 7.62
C LEU A 200 13.66 -2.26 6.70
N ASN A 201 13.12 -1.23 6.08
CA ASN A 201 12.07 -1.29 5.08
C ASN A 201 12.62 -0.84 3.71
N VAL A 202 13.85 -1.27 3.41
CA VAL A 202 14.61 -0.88 2.21
C VAL A 202 15.04 -2.14 1.43
N ASN A 203 15.32 -2.00 0.14
CA ASN A 203 15.73 -3.10 -0.74
C ASN A 203 17.28 -3.27 -0.78
N ASP A 204 17.76 -4.38 -1.35
CA ASP A 204 19.20 -4.67 -1.51
C ASP A 204 19.96 -3.59 -2.31
N GLU A 205 19.25 -2.87 -3.17
CA GLU A 205 19.76 -1.78 -4.01
C GLU A 205 20.14 -0.54 -3.18
N PHE A 206 19.34 -0.21 -2.15
CA PHE A 206 19.64 0.85 -1.20
C PHE A 206 20.93 0.61 -0.42
N TYR A 207 21.17 -0.63 0.03
CA TYR A 207 22.44 -0.96 0.69
C TYR A 207 23.64 -0.74 -0.22
N ARG A 208 23.52 -1.09 -1.51
CA ARG A 208 24.62 -0.88 -2.47
C ARG A 208 24.91 0.60 -2.68
N GLU A 209 23.87 1.45 -2.72
CA GLU A 209 24.04 2.90 -2.84
C GLU A 209 24.61 3.53 -1.57
N VAL A 210 24.09 3.20 -0.40
CA VAL A 210 24.63 3.72 0.88
C VAL A 210 26.08 3.27 1.08
N CYS A 211 26.44 2.04 0.73
CA CYS A 211 27.83 1.57 0.80
C CYS A 211 28.79 2.32 -0.13
N LYS A 212 28.30 3.00 -1.18
CA LYS A 212 29.15 3.86 -2.03
C LYS A 212 29.52 5.18 -1.37
N TYR A 213 28.71 5.67 -0.43
CA TYR A 213 28.95 6.93 0.29
C TYR A 213 30.04 6.84 1.36
N PHE A 214 30.44 5.62 1.75
CA PHE A 214 31.48 5.37 2.78
C PHE A 214 32.80 4.86 2.19
N LYS A 215 33.01 4.98 0.87
CA LYS A 215 34.31 4.78 0.21
C LYS A 215 35.08 6.09 0.14
#